data_AF-A0A1N6BDZ7-F1
#
_entry.id   AF-A0A1N6BDZ7-F1
#
_cell.length_a   1.000
_cell.length_b   1.000
_cell.length_c   1.000
_cell.angle_alpha   90.00
_cell.angle_beta   90.00
_cell.angle_gamma   90.00
#
_symmetry.space_group_name_H-M   'P 1'
#
loop_
_entity.id
_entity.type
_entity.pdbx_description
1 polymer ?
#
loop_
_entity_poly.entity_id
_entity_poly.type
_entity_poly.pdbx_seq_one_letter_code
_entity_poly.pdbx_strand_id
1 'polypeptide(L)'
;MLLVAAYWRTNLTMRQIGPLFGVSHSAAHRVIDTLGPLLALAPVRRRPADQIAIVDGTLIPTRDHRLAAPSKNYRYSTNLQVAIDASTRLVIALGDPQPGNRNDTIVYRTSGIDQKLADRPVMADGGYQGNREVIMPYRKPHDGSPLPAWKEDLNEDDD
;
A
#
# COMPACT_ATOMS: atom_id res chain seq x y z
N MET A 1 -14.77 13.32 16.86
CA MET A 1 -13.40 12.80 16.58
C MET A 1 -13.19 11.36 17.05
N LEU A 2 -13.49 11.00 18.31
CA LEU A 2 -13.19 9.67 18.85
C LEU A 2 -13.83 8.51 18.06
N LEU A 3 -15.07 8.67 17.57
CA LEU A 3 -15.72 7.65 16.72
C LEU A 3 -14.91 7.34 15.45
N VAL A 4 -14.46 8.37 14.72
CA VAL A 4 -13.67 8.20 13.50
C VAL A 4 -12.29 7.65 13.83
N ALA A 5 -11.65 8.13 14.89
CA ALA A 5 -10.37 7.60 15.34
C ALA A 5 -10.47 6.12 15.72
N ALA A 6 -11.51 5.71 16.44
CA ALA A 6 -11.77 4.31 16.75
C ALA A 6 -12.03 3.50 15.48
N TYR A 7 -12.81 4.02 14.54
CA TYR A 7 -13.03 3.38 13.24
C TYR A 7 -11.75 3.13 12.46
N TRP A 8 -10.81 4.08 12.44
CA TRP A 8 -9.56 3.93 11.70
C TRP A 8 -8.48 3.16 12.44
N ARG A 9 -8.43 3.25 13.77
CA ARG A 9 -7.40 2.59 14.59
C ARG A 9 -7.75 1.17 14.99
N THR A 10 -8.99 0.75 14.77
CA THR A 10 -9.47 -0.60 15.11
C THR A 10 -10.09 -1.25 13.89
N ASN A 11 -10.18 -2.58 13.90
CA ASN A 11 -10.86 -3.33 12.84
C ASN A 11 -12.37 -3.51 13.12
N LEU A 12 -13.01 -2.51 13.74
CA LEU A 12 -14.42 -2.58 14.09
C LEU A 12 -15.31 -2.28 12.88
N THR A 13 -16.31 -3.12 12.68
CA THR A 13 -17.34 -2.90 11.67
C THR A 13 -18.27 -1.76 12.07
N MET A 14 -18.95 -1.15 11.08
CA MET A 14 -19.96 -0.12 11.33
C MET A 14 -21.09 -0.60 12.28
N ARG A 15 -21.39 -1.90 12.24
CA ARG A 15 -22.36 -2.55 13.15
C ARG A 15 -21.88 -2.64 14.59
N GLN A 16 -20.58 -2.65 14.84
CA GLN A 16 -20.00 -2.63 16.18
C GLN A 16 -19.80 -1.20 16.69
N ILE A 17 -19.39 -0.28 15.81
CA ILE A 17 -19.17 1.12 16.18
C ILE A 17 -20.44 1.85 16.58
N GLY A 18 -21.56 1.63 15.89
CA GLY A 18 -22.83 2.27 16.24
C GLY A 18 -23.19 2.06 17.73
N PRO A 19 -23.37 0.80 18.16
CA PRO A 19 -23.64 0.48 19.56
C PRO A 19 -22.55 0.97 20.53
N LEU A 20 -21.26 0.85 20.17
CA LEU A 20 -20.14 1.30 21.02
C LEU A 20 -20.24 2.79 21.39
N PHE A 21 -20.76 3.62 20.48
CA PHE A 21 -20.92 5.06 20.68
C PHE A 21 -22.37 5.47 20.94
N GLY A 22 -23.30 4.53 21.13
CA GLY A 22 -24.72 4.82 21.36
C GLY A 22 -25.43 5.48 20.17
N VAL A 23 -24.91 5.32 18.95
CA VAL A 23 -25.47 5.90 17.72
C VAL A 23 -25.97 4.82 16.76
N SER A 24 -26.91 5.18 15.88
CA SER A 24 -27.36 4.26 14.84
C SER A 24 -26.27 3.98 13.82
N HIS A 25 -26.36 2.84 13.12
CA HIS A 25 -25.46 2.50 12.01
C HIS A 25 -25.39 3.61 10.95
N SER A 26 -26.53 4.22 10.59
CA SER A 26 -26.57 5.30 9.60
C SER A 26 -25.96 6.61 10.12
N ALA A 27 -26.11 6.90 11.42
CA ALA A 27 -25.47 8.05 12.04
C ALA A 27 -23.94 7.87 12.08
N ALA A 28 -23.44 6.70 12.48
CA ALA A 28 -22.02 6.38 12.45
C ALA A 28 -21.43 6.55 11.03
N HIS A 29 -22.12 6.03 10.02
CA HIS A 29 -21.72 6.17 8.62
C HIS A 29 -21.59 7.64 8.20
N ARG A 30 -22.62 8.47 8.46
CA ARG A 30 -22.58 9.90 8.13
C ARG A 30 -21.47 10.65 8.85
N VAL A 31 -21.21 10.33 10.12
CA VAL A 31 -20.12 10.93 10.89
C VAL A 31 -18.77 10.60 10.25
N ILE A 32 -18.55 9.35 9.86
CA ILE A 32 -17.31 8.92 9.20
C ILE A 32 -17.16 9.56 7.83
N ASP A 33 -18.22 9.59 7.00
CA ASP A 33 -18.16 10.21 5.66
C ASP A 33 -17.86 11.71 5.73
N THR A 34 -18.42 12.39 6.73
CA THR A 34 -18.29 13.85 6.86
C THR A 34 -16.95 14.23 7.50
N LEU A 35 -16.55 13.54 8.58
CA LEU A 35 -15.37 13.93 9.37
C LEU A 35 -14.11 13.15 8.98
N GLY A 36 -14.24 11.99 8.36
CA GLY A 36 -13.11 11.18 7.90
C GLY A 36 -12.16 11.97 7.01
N PRO A 37 -12.61 12.55 5.89
CA PRO A 37 -11.73 13.33 5.02
C PRO A 37 -11.02 14.49 5.74
N LEU A 38 -11.68 15.13 6.70
CA LEU A 38 -11.12 16.25 7.47
C LEU A 38 -10.05 15.82 8.48
N LEU A 39 -10.05 14.54 8.85
CA LEU A 39 -9.12 13.95 9.81
C LEU A 39 -7.96 13.21 9.13
N ALA A 40 -7.94 13.10 7.81
CA ALA A 40 -6.87 12.48 7.07
C ALA A 40 -5.57 13.22 7.40
N LEU A 41 -4.71 12.58 8.21
CA LEU A 41 -3.50 13.19 8.71
C LEU A 41 -2.62 13.61 7.53
N ALA A 42 -2.11 14.85 7.58
CA ALA A 42 -1.11 15.30 6.62
C ALA A 42 0.11 14.36 6.71
N PRO A 43 0.73 13.99 5.57
CA PRO A 43 1.95 13.20 5.55
C PRO A 43 3.02 13.83 6.46
N VAL A 44 3.75 12.99 7.20
CA VAL A 44 4.84 13.44 8.06
C VAL A 44 5.86 14.25 7.24
N ARG A 45 6.10 15.49 7.67
CA ARG A 45 6.91 16.49 6.94
C ARG A 45 8.42 16.33 7.08
N ARG A 46 8.91 15.65 8.13
CA ARG A 46 10.36 15.48 8.34
C ARG A 46 10.83 14.22 7.65
N ARG A 47 11.68 14.37 6.65
CA ARG A 47 12.24 13.30 5.83
C ARG A 47 13.76 13.45 5.82
N PRO A 48 14.50 12.63 6.58
CA PRO A 48 15.94 12.46 6.42
C PRO A 48 16.28 12.07 4.97
N ALA A 49 17.41 12.55 4.46
CA ALA A 49 17.82 12.39 3.05
C ALA A 49 18.33 10.97 2.71
N ASP A 50 18.54 10.13 3.72
CA ASP A 50 19.11 8.78 3.68
C ASP A 50 18.05 7.67 3.82
N GLN A 51 16.77 8.01 3.82
CA GLN A 51 15.69 7.03 3.96
C GLN A 51 15.58 6.13 2.73
N ILE A 52 15.54 4.82 2.92
CA ILE A 52 15.12 3.86 1.89
C ILE A 52 13.60 3.71 1.99
N ALA A 53 12.91 3.72 0.85
CA ALA A 53 11.48 3.44 0.81
C ALA A 53 11.23 1.96 0.47
N ILE A 54 10.33 1.30 1.19
CA ILE A 54 9.80 0.00 0.79
C ILE A 54 8.44 0.23 0.17
N VAL A 55 8.22 -0.29 -1.03
CA VAL A 55 6.96 -0.17 -1.77
C VAL A 55 6.31 -1.53 -1.93
N ASP A 56 5.02 -1.60 -1.61
CA ASP A 56 4.20 -2.79 -1.84
C ASP A 56 2.82 -2.43 -2.39
N GLY A 57 2.24 -3.38 -3.11
CA GLY A 57 0.96 -3.28 -3.81
C GLY A 57 -0.09 -4.09 -3.09
N THR A 58 -1.17 -3.43 -2.66
CA THR A 58 -2.25 -4.11 -1.96
C THR A 58 -3.57 -3.98 -2.73
N LEU A 59 -4.29 -5.09 -2.83
CA LEU A 59 -5.61 -5.14 -3.46
C LEU A 59 -6.67 -4.75 -2.43
N ILE A 60 -7.23 -3.55 -2.59
CA ILE A 60 -8.27 -3.01 -1.72
C ILE A 60 -9.63 -3.26 -2.38
N PRO A 61 -10.50 -4.09 -1.79
CA PRO A 61 -11.86 -4.26 -2.28
C PRO A 61 -12.62 -2.93 -2.20
N THR A 62 -13.26 -2.54 -3.30
CA THR A 62 -14.09 -1.33 -3.34
C THR A 62 -15.33 -1.55 -4.20
N ARG A 63 -16.38 -0.79 -3.91
CA ARG A 63 -17.65 -0.79 -4.66
C ARG A 63 -17.66 0.25 -5.78
N ASP A 64 -16.60 1.03 -5.93
CA ASP A 64 -16.48 1.96 -7.05
C ASP A 64 -16.12 1.19 -8.34
N HIS A 65 -17.14 0.79 -9.08
CA HIS A 65 -17.01 0.05 -10.34
C HIS A 65 -16.47 0.90 -11.50
N ARG A 66 -16.24 2.20 -11.32
CA ARG A 66 -15.57 3.03 -12.33
C ARG A 66 -14.08 2.74 -12.41
N LEU A 67 -13.50 2.29 -11.29
CA LEU A 67 -12.07 2.03 -11.15
C LEU A 67 -11.77 0.56 -10.78
N ALA A 68 -12.61 -0.06 -9.96
CA ALA A 68 -12.40 -1.44 -9.54
C ALA A 68 -12.51 -2.42 -10.71
N ALA A 69 -11.59 -3.39 -10.73
CA ALA A 69 -11.60 -4.49 -11.71
C ALA A 69 -11.50 -5.85 -11.00
N PRO A 70 -11.95 -6.95 -11.64
CA PRO A 70 -11.73 -8.30 -11.14
C PRO A 70 -10.23 -8.58 -10.96
N SER A 71 -9.81 -8.91 -9.75
CA SER A 71 -8.42 -9.20 -9.41
C SER A 71 -8.12 -10.70 -9.37
N LYS A 72 -6.85 -11.07 -9.11
CA LYS A 72 -6.39 -12.45 -8.94
C LYS A 72 -7.15 -13.26 -7.88
N ASN A 73 -7.81 -12.59 -6.95
CA ASN A 73 -8.63 -13.21 -5.89
C ASN A 73 -10.12 -13.31 -6.26
N TYR A 74 -10.47 -13.14 -7.54
CA TYR A 74 -11.85 -13.14 -8.06
C TYR A 74 -12.78 -12.10 -7.40
N ARG A 75 -12.21 -11.03 -6.83
CA ARG A 75 -12.93 -9.91 -6.22
C ARG A 75 -12.64 -8.60 -6.97
N TYR A 76 -13.67 -7.76 -7.11
CA TYR A 76 -13.50 -6.39 -7.60
C TYR A 76 -12.69 -5.57 -6.60
N SER A 77 -11.58 -5.03 -7.05
CA SER A 77 -10.66 -4.25 -6.20
C SER A 77 -9.85 -3.26 -7.02
N THR A 78 -9.16 -2.38 -6.30
CA THR A 78 -8.12 -1.51 -6.82
C THR A 78 -6.78 -1.94 -6.26
N ASN A 79 -5.73 -1.90 -7.08
CA ASN A 79 -4.35 -2.03 -6.62
C ASN A 79 -3.89 -0.64 -6.14
N LEU A 80 -3.63 -0.53 -4.82
CA LEU A 80 -3.07 0.67 -4.20
C LEU A 80 -1.61 0.40 -3.85
N GLN A 81 -0.73 1.28 -4.32
CA GLN A 81 0.68 1.27 -3.97
C GLN A 81 0.89 2.05 -2.67
N VAL A 82 1.57 1.44 -1.73
CA VAL A 82 1.90 2.03 -0.43
C VAL A 82 3.41 2.03 -0.28
N ALA A 83 3.97 3.20 0.05
CA ALA A 83 5.38 3.31 0.40
C ALA A 83 5.52 3.58 1.90
N ILE A 84 6.39 2.82 2.54
CA ILE A 84 6.83 3.04 3.92
C ILE A 84 8.31 3.42 3.94
N ASP A 85 8.71 4.20 4.93
CA ASP A 85 10.12 4.37 5.24
C ASP A 85 10.65 3.10 5.92
N ALA A 86 11.76 2.54 5.42
CA ALA A 86 12.32 1.29 5.92
C ALA A 86 12.72 1.37 7.40
N SER A 87 13.22 2.53 7.84
CA SER A 87 13.73 2.70 9.22
C SER A 87 12.62 2.87 10.27
N THR A 88 11.61 3.68 9.97
CA THR A 88 10.53 4.05 10.90
C THR A 88 9.27 3.22 10.70
N ARG A 89 9.17 2.52 9.56
CA ARG A 89 7.97 1.78 9.10
C ARG A 89 6.72 2.64 8.96
N LEU A 90 6.88 3.96 8.85
CA LEU A 90 5.78 4.90 8.67
C LEU A 90 5.44 5.05 7.19
N VAL A 91 4.14 5.16 6.88
CA VAL A 91 3.68 5.47 5.52
C VAL A 91 4.14 6.87 5.11
N ILE A 92 4.83 6.95 3.98
CA ILE A 92 5.48 8.16 3.46
C ILE A 92 4.87 8.63 2.14
N ALA A 93 4.25 7.73 1.37
CA ALA A 93 3.55 8.04 0.14
C ALA A 93 2.49 6.97 -0.17
N LEU A 94 1.46 7.38 -0.92
CA LEU A 94 0.46 6.51 -1.52
C LEU A 94 0.40 6.83 -3.02
N GLY A 95 0.38 5.79 -3.85
CA GLY A 95 0.08 5.92 -5.27
C GLY A 95 -1.41 6.16 -5.49
N ASP A 96 -1.77 6.68 -6.67
CA ASP A 96 -3.17 6.77 -7.07
C ASP A 96 -3.70 5.36 -7.37
N PRO A 97 -4.88 4.99 -6.85
CA PRO A 97 -5.40 3.63 -6.99
C PRO A 97 -5.58 3.27 -8.47
N GLN A 98 -5.12 2.09 -8.85
CA GLN A 98 -5.26 1.54 -10.20
C GLN A 98 -6.24 0.36 -10.22
N PRO A 99 -6.78 -0.03 -11.38
CA PRO A 99 -7.62 -1.23 -11.47
C PRO A 99 -6.93 -2.48 -10.92
N GLY A 100 -7.63 -3.30 -10.13
CA GLY A 100 -7.05 -4.46 -9.42
C GLY A 100 -6.60 -5.63 -10.30
N ASN A 101 -6.77 -5.54 -11.62
CA ASN A 101 -6.22 -6.49 -12.59
C ASN A 101 -4.85 -6.06 -13.15
N ARG A 102 -4.29 -4.95 -12.66
CA ARG A 102 -2.95 -4.47 -13.01
C ARG A 102 -1.92 -5.04 -12.04
N ASN A 103 -0.81 -5.53 -12.60
CA ASN A 103 0.31 -6.04 -11.82
C ASN A 103 1.15 -4.89 -11.22
N ASP A 104 1.91 -5.18 -10.18
CA ASP A 104 2.62 -4.16 -9.41
C ASP A 104 3.69 -3.43 -10.24
N THR A 105 4.34 -4.14 -11.18
CA THR A 105 5.23 -3.53 -12.17
C THR A 105 4.59 -2.35 -12.91
N ILE A 106 3.37 -2.52 -13.43
CA ILE A 106 2.66 -1.46 -14.17
C ILE A 106 2.16 -0.39 -13.20
N VAL A 107 1.55 -0.82 -12.08
CA VAL A 107 0.93 0.10 -11.12
C VAL A 107 1.96 1.02 -10.49
N TYR A 108 3.17 0.55 -10.21
CA TYR A 108 4.27 1.38 -9.73
C TYR A 108 4.51 2.60 -10.63
N ARG A 109 4.55 2.39 -11.95
CA ARG A 109 4.78 3.45 -12.95
C ARG A 109 3.58 4.36 -13.17
N THR A 110 2.37 3.80 -13.11
CA THR A 110 1.15 4.54 -13.49
C THR A 110 0.44 5.20 -12.32
N SER A 111 0.74 4.79 -11.08
CA SER A 111 0.14 5.36 -9.87
C SER A 111 0.80 6.68 -9.41
N GLY A 112 1.93 7.06 -10.02
CA GLY A 112 2.70 8.24 -9.63
C GLY A 112 3.39 8.11 -8.27
N ILE A 113 3.51 6.90 -7.72
CA ILE A 113 4.19 6.70 -6.45
C ILE A 113 5.69 6.96 -6.56
N ASP A 114 6.30 6.59 -7.68
CA ASP A 114 7.68 6.88 -8.06
C ASP A 114 7.98 8.39 -7.97
N GLN A 115 7.12 9.21 -8.55
CA GLN A 115 7.22 10.68 -8.54
C GLN A 115 7.08 11.24 -7.12
N LYS A 116 6.17 10.67 -6.32
CA LYS A 116 5.98 11.05 -4.91
C LYS A 116 7.18 10.66 -4.03
N LEU A 117 7.99 9.68 -4.46
CA LEU A 117 9.19 9.24 -3.76
C LEU A 117 10.45 10.05 -4.11
N ALA A 118 10.41 10.88 -5.17
CA ALA A 118 11.42 11.89 -5.52
C ALA A 118 12.86 11.33 -5.57
N ASP A 119 13.09 10.33 -6.43
CA ASP A 119 14.39 9.70 -6.70
C ASP A 119 15.06 8.99 -5.51
N ARG A 120 14.33 8.81 -4.41
CA ARG A 120 14.79 8.03 -3.27
C ARG A 120 15.02 6.56 -3.64
N PRO A 121 16.02 5.87 -3.05
CA PRO A 121 16.15 4.43 -3.20
C PRO A 121 14.88 3.68 -2.78
N VAL A 122 14.40 2.80 -3.64
CA VAL A 122 13.19 2.01 -3.41
C VAL A 122 13.53 0.52 -3.36
N MET A 123 13.03 -0.18 -2.36
CA MET A 123 12.99 -1.63 -2.27
C MET A 123 11.57 -2.12 -2.53
N ALA A 124 11.43 -3.22 -3.25
CA ALA A 124 10.14 -3.88 -3.46
C ALA A 124 10.33 -5.38 -3.69
N ASP A 125 9.22 -6.13 -3.69
CA ASP A 125 9.26 -7.56 -3.96
C ASP A 125 9.57 -7.88 -5.43
N GLY A 126 9.73 -9.17 -5.73
CA GLY A 126 9.97 -9.65 -7.09
C GLY A 126 8.82 -9.41 -8.09
N GLY A 127 7.68 -8.84 -7.68
CA GLY A 127 6.55 -8.47 -8.53
C GLY A 127 6.74 -7.16 -9.31
N TYR A 128 7.80 -6.40 -9.01
CA TYR A 128 8.13 -5.10 -9.61
C TYR A 128 9.13 -5.20 -10.78
N GLN A 129 9.28 -6.39 -11.37
CA GLN A 129 10.30 -6.65 -12.38
C GLN A 129 10.24 -5.67 -13.56
N GLY A 130 11.42 -5.22 -14.00
CA GLY A 130 11.54 -4.28 -15.11
C GLY A 130 11.62 -2.82 -14.69
N ASN A 131 11.36 -2.50 -13.42
CA ASN A 131 11.71 -1.23 -12.79
C ASN A 131 13.18 -1.30 -12.35
N ARG A 132 14.08 -0.66 -13.10
CA ARG A 132 15.55 -0.82 -12.93
C ARG A 132 16.08 -0.04 -11.73
N GLU A 133 15.34 0.98 -11.33
CA GLU A 133 15.58 1.86 -10.20
C GLU A 133 15.12 1.26 -8.86
N VAL A 134 14.39 0.13 -8.91
CA VAL A 134 13.88 -0.56 -7.73
C VAL A 134 14.82 -1.71 -7.37
N ILE A 135 15.26 -1.72 -6.12
CA ILE A 135 16.04 -2.79 -5.50
C ILE A 135 15.07 -3.95 -5.23
N MET A 136 15.37 -5.12 -5.77
CA MET A 136 14.53 -6.31 -5.66
C MET A 136 15.41 -7.54 -5.38
N PRO A 137 14.88 -8.55 -4.67
CA PRO A 137 15.56 -9.84 -4.52
C PRO A 137 15.89 -10.47 -5.87
N TYR A 138 17.02 -11.17 -5.94
CA TYR A 138 17.40 -11.92 -7.13
C TYR A 138 16.46 -13.11 -7.32
N ARG A 139 15.86 -13.22 -8.51
CA ARG A 139 14.97 -14.34 -8.85
C ARG A 139 15.75 -15.49 -9.46
N LYS A 140 15.39 -16.73 -9.09
CA LYS A 140 15.90 -17.94 -9.74
C LYS A 140 15.62 -17.90 -11.26
N PRO A 141 16.59 -18.27 -12.11
CA PRO A 141 16.39 -18.38 -13.54
C PRO A 141 15.24 -19.33 -13.92
N HIS A 142 14.64 -19.08 -15.10
CA HIS A 142 13.51 -19.89 -15.60
C HIS A 142 13.88 -21.35 -15.91
N ASP A 143 15.16 -21.63 -16.14
CA ASP A 143 15.69 -22.97 -16.36
C ASP A 143 15.85 -23.79 -15.07
N GLY A 144 15.54 -23.21 -13.91
CA GLY A 144 15.59 -23.86 -12.61
C GLY A 144 17.01 -24.01 -12.04
N SER A 145 18.02 -23.44 -12.68
CA SER A 145 19.38 -23.39 -12.13
C SER A 145 19.39 -22.62 -10.79
N PRO A 146 20.26 -23.03 -9.85
CA PRO A 146 20.40 -22.30 -8.59
C PRO A 146 20.96 -20.91 -8.84
N LEU A 147 20.66 -19.99 -7.92
CA LEU A 147 21.33 -18.70 -7.95
C LEU A 147 22.80 -18.92 -7.53
N PRO A 148 23.75 -18.17 -8.10
CA PRO A 148 25.09 -18.11 -7.55
C PRO A 148 25.03 -17.77 -6.05
N ALA A 149 25.88 -18.40 -5.22
CA ALA A 149 25.83 -18.27 -3.76
C ALA A 149 25.75 -16.81 -3.29
N TRP A 150 26.55 -15.91 -3.87
CA TRP A 150 26.53 -14.48 -3.52
C TRP A 150 25.18 -13.78 -3.75
N LYS A 151 24.33 -14.27 -4.65
CA LYS A 151 22.96 -13.77 -4.85
C LYS A 151 21.97 -14.40 -3.88
N GLU A 152 22.23 -15.63 -3.43
CA GLU A 152 21.42 -16.28 -2.39
C GLU A 152 21.70 -15.62 -1.04
N ASP A 153 22.97 -15.37 -0.70
CA ASP A 153 23.37 -14.66 0.52
C ASP A 153 22.69 -13.27 0.60
N LEU A 154 22.69 -12.51 -0.50
CA LEU A 154 22.03 -11.19 -0.57
C LEU A 154 20.50 -11.25 -0.48
N ASN A 155 19.89 -12.42 -0.68
CA ASN A 155 18.44 -12.60 -0.48
C ASN A 155 18.09 -13.07 0.94
N GLU A 156 19.06 -13.58 1.73
CA GLU A 156 18.84 -14.12 3.08
C GLU A 156 18.96 -13.04 4.18
N ASP A 157 19.67 -11.94 3.94
CA ASP A 157 19.93 -10.88 4.93
C ASP A 157 18.74 -9.93 5.22
N ASP A 158 17.54 -10.20 4.67
CA ASP A 158 16.34 -9.33 4.73
C ASP A 158 15.31 -9.71 5.83
N ASP A 159 15.56 -10.71 6.69
CA ASP A 159 14.65 -11.16 7.79
C ASP A 159 14.94 -10.53 9.18
#